data_AF-A0A3N7HMS4-F1
#
_entry.id   AF-A0A3N7HMS4-F1
#
_cell.length_a   1.000
_cell.length_b   1.000
_cell.length_c   1.000
_cell.angle_alpha   90.00
_cell.angle_beta   90.00
_cell.angle_gamma   90.00
#
_symmetry.space_group_name_H-M   'P 1'
#
loop_
_entity.id
_entity.type
_entity.pdbx_description
1 polymer ?
#
loop_
_entity_poly.entity_id
_entity_poly.type
_entity_poly.pdbx_seq_one_letter_code
_entity_poly.pdbx_strand_id
1 'polypeptide(L)'
;MGTSPQRQQRTYRHATSVDELTRQNVQAIVDLEHAARLQRSLSQRMANAVASFCGTMTFVWLHVGWFGLWIGVNTWPGIHHVDGFPFTFLTLMVSLEAIFLSAFILIAQNEETRLAERRNALDLQINLLTEQENTKMLQMLAAIGKKLDVCFDDDPSLSVLEQATRPDKLAEQIERASGQDADSQGGH
;
A
#
# COMPACT_ATOMS: atom_id res chain seq x y z
N MET A 1 -12.95 49.50 48.83
CA MET A 1 -13.52 49.69 47.48
C MET A 1 -12.43 49.33 46.47
N GLY A 2 -12.62 48.29 45.67
CA GLY A 2 -11.63 47.79 44.71
C GLY A 2 -11.57 46.26 44.60
N THR A 3 -12.71 45.62 44.33
CA THR A 3 -12.78 44.25 43.81
C THR A 3 -12.25 44.22 42.37
N SER A 4 -11.35 43.29 42.04
CA SER A 4 -11.05 42.86 40.67
C SER A 4 -10.28 41.53 40.66
N PRO A 5 -10.42 40.71 39.61
CA PRO A 5 -10.96 39.36 39.76
C PRO A 5 -9.93 38.25 39.55
N GLN A 6 -10.37 37.05 39.92
CA GLN A 6 -9.79 35.76 39.54
C GLN A 6 -9.20 35.78 38.13
N ARG A 7 -7.88 35.61 38.04
CA ARG A 7 -7.28 34.98 36.86
C ARG A 7 -7.06 33.52 37.22
N GLN A 8 -8.06 32.72 36.88
CA GLN A 8 -8.01 31.27 36.77
C GLN A 8 -6.60 30.85 36.31
N GLN A 9 -5.78 30.42 37.25
CA GLN A 9 -4.63 29.59 36.96
C GLN A 9 -5.19 28.32 36.35
N ARG A 10 -5.32 28.29 35.02
CA ARG A 10 -5.38 27.04 34.28
C ARG A 10 -4.08 26.34 34.59
N THR A 11 -4.14 25.47 35.59
CA THR A 11 -3.18 24.40 35.85
C THR A 11 -3.09 23.58 34.57
N TYR A 12 -2.18 24.00 33.68
CA TYR A 12 -1.54 23.07 32.76
C TYR A 12 -0.79 22.09 33.65
N ARG A 13 -1.48 21.02 34.04
CA ARG A 13 -0.89 19.86 34.68
C ARG A 13 0.08 19.30 33.66
N HIS A 14 1.35 19.68 33.79
CA HIS A 14 2.43 19.16 32.99
C HIS A 14 2.43 17.65 33.20
N ALA A 15 1.93 16.90 32.21
CA ALA A 15 2.13 15.47 32.17
C ALA A 15 3.66 15.27 32.24
N THR A 16 4.11 14.60 33.29
CA THR A 16 5.52 14.43 33.58
C THR A 16 6.02 13.32 32.68
N SER A 17 6.90 13.67 31.75
CA SER A 17 7.54 12.85 30.70
C SER A 17 6.75 12.59 29.41
N VAL A 18 7.42 12.85 28.28
CA VAL A 18 7.05 12.43 26.92
C VAL A 18 6.91 10.90 26.84
N ASP A 19 7.63 10.18 27.69
CA ASP A 19 7.60 8.73 27.80
C ASP A 19 6.22 8.22 28.22
N GLU A 20 5.59 8.85 29.22
CA GLU A 20 4.26 8.48 29.72
C GLU A 20 3.16 8.74 28.67
N LEU A 21 3.23 9.88 27.98
CA LEU A 21 2.30 10.23 26.89
C LEU A 21 2.49 9.31 25.68
N THR A 22 3.74 9.01 25.30
CA THR A 22 4.03 8.06 24.23
C THR A 22 3.49 6.68 24.57
N ARG A 23 3.70 6.20 25.80
CA ARG A 23 3.29 4.86 26.23
C ARG A 23 1.78 4.71 26.28
N GLN A 24 1.06 5.71 26.76
CA GLN A 24 -0.41 5.70 26.86
C GLN A 24 -1.08 5.81 25.47
N ASN A 25 -0.52 6.62 24.56
CA ASN A 25 -0.98 6.68 23.17
C ASN A 25 -0.68 5.39 22.41
N VAL A 26 0.51 4.81 22.62
CA VAL A 26 0.88 3.51 22.04
C VAL A 26 -0.07 2.41 22.52
N GLN A 27 -0.43 2.38 23.80
CA GLN A 27 -1.40 1.40 24.31
C GLN A 27 -2.81 1.57 23.73
N ALA A 28 -3.31 2.81 23.63
CA ALA A 28 -4.62 3.07 23.02
C ALA A 28 -4.66 2.68 21.53
N ILE A 29 -3.56 2.91 20.80
CA ILE A 29 -3.41 2.51 19.40
C ILE A 29 -3.36 0.97 19.30
N VAL A 30 -2.58 0.31 20.15
CA VAL A 30 -2.45 -1.16 20.17
C VAL A 30 -3.77 -1.85 20.50
N ASP A 31 -4.56 -1.33 21.44
CA ASP A 31 -5.85 -1.91 21.82
C ASP A 31 -6.91 -1.73 20.71
N LEU A 32 -6.95 -0.56 20.06
CA LEU A 32 -7.79 -0.33 18.88
C LEU A 32 -7.39 -1.23 17.70
N GLU A 33 -6.10 -1.41 17.50
CA GLU A 33 -5.57 -2.27 16.44
C GLU A 33 -5.86 -3.75 16.72
N HIS A 34 -5.77 -4.20 17.98
CA HIS A 34 -6.14 -5.56 18.38
C HIS A 34 -7.63 -5.84 18.21
N ALA A 35 -8.51 -4.91 18.62
CA ALA A 35 -9.95 -5.04 18.45
C ALA A 35 -10.34 -5.11 16.95
N ALA A 36 -9.71 -4.30 16.10
CA ALA A 36 -9.93 -4.32 14.65
C ALA A 36 -9.33 -5.57 13.98
N ARG A 37 -8.19 -6.07 14.45
CA ARG A 37 -7.53 -7.28 13.94
C ARG A 37 -8.34 -8.55 14.23
N LEU A 38 -9.01 -8.66 15.37
CA LEU A 38 -9.71 -9.90 15.74
C LEU A 38 -10.89 -10.21 14.81
N GLN A 39 -11.76 -9.22 14.51
CA GLN A 39 -12.89 -9.42 13.59
C GLN A 39 -12.46 -9.57 12.12
N ARG A 40 -11.38 -8.88 11.71
CA ARG A 40 -10.83 -9.04 10.35
C ARG A 40 -10.01 -10.31 10.16
N SER A 41 -9.30 -10.81 11.17
CA SER A 41 -8.26 -11.82 10.92
C SER A 41 -8.79 -13.16 10.44
N LEU A 42 -9.97 -13.62 10.86
CA LEU A 42 -10.48 -14.92 10.43
C LEU A 42 -10.92 -14.89 8.97
N SER A 43 -11.72 -13.89 8.58
CA SER A 43 -12.13 -13.69 7.19
C SER A 43 -10.93 -13.36 6.29
N GLN A 44 -9.98 -12.56 6.77
CA GLN A 44 -8.75 -12.23 6.05
C GLN A 44 -7.83 -13.44 5.88
N ARG A 45 -7.68 -14.29 6.91
CA ARG A 45 -6.88 -15.54 6.81
C ARG A 45 -7.52 -16.53 5.87
N MET A 46 -8.85 -16.68 5.90
CA MET A 46 -9.55 -17.52 4.93
C MET A 46 -9.42 -16.97 3.51
N ALA A 47 -9.61 -15.66 3.31
CA ALA A 47 -9.43 -15.03 2.00
C ALA A 47 -8.00 -15.20 1.47
N ASN A 48 -6.97 -14.98 2.30
CA ASN A 48 -5.57 -15.18 1.88
C ASN A 48 -5.23 -16.66 1.63
N ALA A 49 -5.79 -17.59 2.43
CA ALA A 49 -5.61 -19.02 2.20
C ALA A 49 -6.26 -19.46 0.88
N VAL A 50 -7.48 -18.99 0.59
CA VAL A 50 -8.16 -19.27 -0.67
C VAL A 50 -7.45 -18.59 -1.84
N ALA A 51 -7.05 -17.32 -1.72
CA ALA A 51 -6.33 -16.61 -2.78
C ALA A 51 -4.98 -17.26 -3.11
N SER A 52 -4.21 -17.67 -2.10
CA SER A 52 -2.94 -18.40 -2.32
C SER A 52 -3.16 -19.79 -2.94
N PHE A 53 -4.23 -20.49 -2.53
CA PHE A 53 -4.60 -21.78 -3.12
C PHE A 53 -5.04 -21.63 -4.59
N CYS A 54 -5.87 -20.64 -4.90
CA CYS A 54 -6.33 -20.34 -6.26
C CYS A 54 -5.23 -19.79 -7.17
N GLY A 55 -4.24 -19.08 -6.61
CA GLY A 55 -3.05 -18.64 -7.34
C GLY A 55 -2.10 -19.77 -7.73
N THR A 56 -2.33 -21.00 -7.24
CA THR A 56 -1.47 -22.15 -7.53
C THR A 56 -2.03 -22.95 -8.71
N MET A 57 -1.15 -23.36 -9.63
CA MET A 57 -1.51 -24.18 -10.80
C MET A 57 -2.23 -25.49 -10.44
N THR A 58 -2.02 -26.00 -9.22
CA THR A 58 -2.66 -27.19 -8.65
C THR A 58 -4.19 -27.09 -8.61
N PHE A 59 -4.75 -25.90 -8.35
CA PHE A 59 -6.20 -25.70 -8.30
C PHE A 59 -6.85 -25.95 -9.68
N VAL A 60 -6.20 -25.47 -10.74
CA VAL A 60 -6.64 -25.64 -12.13
C VAL A 60 -6.64 -27.12 -12.51
N TRP A 61 -5.56 -27.84 -12.20
CA TRP A 61 -5.47 -29.29 -12.48
C TRP A 61 -6.51 -30.11 -11.73
N LEU A 62 -6.80 -29.74 -10.47
CA LEU A 62 -7.87 -30.38 -9.69
C LEU A 62 -9.24 -30.17 -10.32
N HIS A 63 -9.54 -28.95 -10.79
CA HIS A 63 -10.77 -28.63 -11.51
C HIS A 63 -10.89 -29.40 -12.82
N VAL A 64 -9.82 -29.43 -13.63
CA VAL A 64 -9.79 -30.20 -14.88
C VAL A 64 -10.03 -31.69 -14.63
N GLY A 65 -9.38 -32.26 -13.61
CA GLY A 65 -9.58 -33.65 -13.22
C GLY A 65 -10.99 -33.93 -12.72
N TRP A 66 -11.54 -33.06 -11.88
CA TRP A 66 -12.90 -33.16 -11.37
C TRP A 66 -13.96 -33.08 -12.48
N PHE A 67 -13.85 -32.09 -13.38
CA PHE A 67 -14.76 -31.95 -14.52
C PHE A 67 -14.63 -33.12 -15.49
N GLY A 68 -13.39 -33.55 -15.79
CA GLY A 68 -13.14 -34.70 -16.63
C GLY A 68 -13.76 -35.98 -16.05
N LEU A 69 -13.62 -36.18 -14.73
CA LEU A 69 -14.24 -37.31 -14.02
C LEU A 69 -15.76 -37.23 -14.05
N TRP A 70 -16.35 -36.06 -13.79
CA TRP A 70 -17.80 -35.86 -13.81
C TRP A 70 -18.40 -36.13 -15.18
N ILE A 71 -17.80 -35.56 -16.24
CA ILE A 71 -18.20 -35.80 -17.62
C ILE A 71 -18.04 -37.28 -17.96
N GLY A 72 -16.93 -37.90 -17.58
CA GLY A 72 -16.67 -39.33 -17.80
C GLY A 72 -17.70 -40.25 -17.16
N VAL A 73 -18.03 -40.03 -15.88
CA VAL A 73 -19.06 -40.79 -15.14
C VAL A 73 -20.43 -40.60 -15.78
N ASN A 74 -20.76 -39.36 -16.15
CA ASN A 74 -22.08 -39.04 -16.70
C ASN A 74 -22.25 -39.42 -18.18
N THR A 75 -21.15 -39.69 -18.91
CA THR A 75 -21.17 -40.20 -20.30
C THR A 75 -21.02 -41.73 -20.34
N TRP A 76 -20.81 -42.38 -19.19
CA TRP A 76 -20.56 -43.83 -19.14
C TRP A 76 -21.84 -44.62 -19.45
N PRO A 77 -21.84 -45.50 -20.47
CA PRO A 77 -23.01 -46.28 -20.85
C PRO A 77 -23.35 -47.30 -19.74
N GLY A 78 -24.55 -47.16 -19.16
CA GLY A 78 -25.07 -48.07 -18.12
C GLY A 78 -25.34 -47.42 -16.75
N ILE A 79 -24.97 -46.15 -16.57
CA ILE A 79 -25.33 -45.36 -15.38
C ILE A 79 -26.48 -44.43 -15.75
N HIS A 80 -27.45 -44.23 -14.85
CA HIS A 80 -28.51 -43.24 -15.08
C HIS A 80 -27.87 -41.86 -15.20
N HIS A 81 -28.09 -41.16 -16.31
CA HIS A 81 -27.53 -39.82 -16.54
C HIS A 81 -28.06 -38.88 -15.44
N VAL A 82 -27.22 -38.57 -14.47
CA VAL A 82 -27.57 -37.72 -13.32
C VAL A 82 -27.67 -36.26 -13.77
N ASP A 83 -26.84 -35.85 -14.74
CA ASP A 83 -26.78 -34.49 -15.28
C ASP A 83 -26.62 -34.52 -16.81
N GLY A 84 -27.69 -34.87 -17.53
CA GLY A 84 -27.67 -34.95 -19.00
C GLY A 84 -27.19 -33.65 -19.68
N PHE A 85 -26.66 -33.77 -20.89
CA PHE A 85 -26.25 -32.62 -21.71
C PHE A 85 -27.39 -31.57 -21.71
N PRO A 86 -27.19 -30.34 -21.22
CA PRO A 86 -25.96 -29.54 -21.19
C PRO A 86 -25.22 -29.41 -19.82
N PHE A 87 -25.33 -30.37 -18.89
CA PHE A 87 -24.70 -30.33 -17.56
C PHE A 87 -25.08 -29.09 -16.72
N THR A 88 -26.39 -28.89 -16.52
CA THR A 88 -26.94 -27.71 -15.87
C THR A 88 -26.51 -27.62 -14.41
N PHE A 89 -26.41 -28.74 -13.68
CA PHE A 89 -26.01 -28.72 -12.27
C PHE A 89 -24.54 -28.36 -12.09
N LEU A 90 -23.67 -28.95 -12.91
CA LEU A 90 -22.24 -28.60 -12.90
C LEU A 90 -22.04 -27.12 -13.21
N THR A 91 -22.68 -26.63 -14.27
CA THR A 91 -22.57 -25.21 -14.68
C THR A 91 -23.05 -24.26 -13.58
N LEU A 92 -24.16 -24.57 -12.92
CA LEU A 92 -24.69 -23.77 -11.82
C LEU A 92 -23.72 -23.73 -10.63
N MET A 93 -23.22 -24.90 -10.21
CA MET A 93 -22.26 -24.99 -9.10
C MET A 93 -20.98 -24.22 -9.42
N VAL A 94 -20.40 -24.41 -10.60
CA VAL A 94 -19.16 -23.74 -11.02
C VAL A 94 -19.35 -22.23 -11.11
N SER A 95 -20.49 -21.77 -11.63
CA SER A 95 -20.77 -20.33 -11.69
C SER A 95 -20.83 -19.69 -10.29
N LEU A 96 -21.44 -20.39 -9.33
CA LEU A 96 -21.49 -19.94 -7.94
C LEU A 96 -20.10 -19.96 -7.30
N GLU A 97 -19.34 -21.03 -7.50
CA GLU A 97 -17.96 -21.16 -7.01
C GLU A 97 -17.08 -20.03 -7.56
N ALA A 98 -17.16 -19.74 -8.86
CA ALA A 98 -16.41 -18.66 -9.51
C ALA A 98 -16.73 -17.27 -8.92
N ILE A 99 -18.00 -16.99 -8.57
CA ILE A 99 -18.38 -15.74 -7.89
C ILE A 99 -17.71 -15.64 -6.52
N PHE A 100 -17.76 -16.71 -5.72
CA PHE A 100 -17.09 -16.74 -4.41
C PHE A 100 -15.59 -16.56 -4.53
N LEU A 101 -14.95 -17.25 -5.47
CA LEU A 101 -13.52 -17.13 -5.74
C LEU A 101 -13.14 -15.71 -6.14
N SER A 102 -13.90 -15.10 -7.05
CA SER A 102 -13.68 -13.71 -7.46
C SER A 102 -13.81 -12.74 -6.29
N ALA A 103 -14.81 -12.93 -5.43
CA ALA A 103 -14.99 -12.12 -4.22
C ALA A 103 -13.82 -12.30 -3.23
N PHE A 104 -13.36 -13.54 -3.00
CA PHE A 104 -12.21 -13.80 -2.12
C PHE A 104 -10.91 -13.22 -2.67
N ILE A 105 -10.69 -13.34 -3.98
CA ILE A 105 -9.55 -12.72 -4.68
C ILE A 105 -9.61 -11.20 -4.50
N LEU A 106 -10.78 -10.58 -4.69
CA LEU A 106 -10.94 -9.13 -4.52
C LEU A 106 -10.64 -8.67 -3.09
N ILE A 107 -11.08 -9.45 -2.09
CA ILE A 107 -10.79 -9.17 -0.67
C ILE A 107 -9.29 -9.29 -0.38
N ALA A 108 -8.62 -10.31 -0.92
CA ALA A 108 -7.17 -10.49 -0.77
C ALA A 108 -6.40 -9.36 -1.47
N GLN A 109 -6.81 -8.98 -2.68
CA GLN A 109 -6.25 -7.86 -3.43
C GLN A 109 -6.39 -6.54 -2.67
N ASN A 110 -7.54 -6.27 -2.07
CA ASN A 110 -7.77 -5.03 -1.31
C ASN A 110 -6.80 -4.86 -0.12
N GLU A 111 -6.41 -5.97 0.52
CA GLU A 111 -5.41 -5.96 1.60
C GLU A 111 -4.01 -5.70 1.08
N GLU A 112 -3.61 -6.38 0.01
CA GLU A 112 -2.32 -6.16 -0.65
C GLU A 112 -2.19 -4.72 -1.15
N THR A 113 -3.24 -4.15 -1.75
CA THR A 113 -3.28 -2.73 -2.17
C THR A 113 -3.09 -1.80 -0.97
N ARG A 114 -3.78 -2.05 0.14
CA ARG A 114 -3.63 -1.22 1.36
C ARG A 114 -2.21 -1.30 1.94
N LEU A 115 -1.59 -2.48 1.91
CA LEU A 115 -0.20 -2.66 2.33
C LEU A 115 0.77 -1.96 1.37
N ALA A 116 0.53 -2.06 0.06
CA ALA A 116 1.32 -1.40 -0.97
C ALA A 116 1.25 0.13 -0.85
N GLU A 117 0.07 0.71 -0.63
CA GLU A 117 -0.11 2.14 -0.39
C GLU A 117 0.66 2.62 0.85
N ARG A 118 0.60 1.86 1.95
CA ARG A 118 1.36 2.20 3.17
C ARG A 118 2.87 2.16 2.93
N ARG A 119 3.37 1.15 2.21
CA ARG A 119 4.79 1.05 1.86
C ARG A 119 5.21 2.24 1.00
N ASN A 120 4.44 2.56 -0.04
CA ASN A 120 4.72 3.70 -0.92
C ASN A 120 4.75 5.03 -0.14
N ALA A 121 3.79 5.25 0.77
CA ALA A 121 3.76 6.44 1.62
C ALA A 121 4.99 6.54 2.56
N LEU A 122 5.50 5.41 3.07
CA LEU A 122 6.72 5.38 3.88
C LEU A 122 7.96 5.65 3.03
N ASP A 123 8.06 5.02 1.86
CA ASP A 123 9.18 5.20 0.93
C ASP A 123 9.29 6.65 0.47
N LEU A 124 8.17 7.30 0.17
CA LEU A 124 8.13 8.72 -0.17
C LEU A 124 8.64 9.59 0.98
N GLN A 125 8.23 9.32 2.22
CA GLN A 125 8.69 10.07 3.39
C GLN A 125 10.20 9.90 3.63
N ILE A 126 10.71 8.68 3.52
CA ILE A 126 12.14 8.39 3.65
C ILE A 126 12.92 9.13 2.55
N ASN A 127 12.41 9.13 1.32
CA ASN A 127 13.03 9.83 0.20
C ASN A 127 13.13 11.34 0.46
N LEU A 128 12.03 11.97 0.87
CA LEU A 128 12.00 13.41 1.20
C LEU A 128 12.93 13.75 2.37
N LEU A 129 12.98 12.90 3.40
CA LEU A 129 13.89 13.10 4.53
C LEU A 129 15.36 13.02 4.06
N THR A 130 15.68 12.02 3.25
CA THR A 130 17.02 11.82 2.68
C THR A 130 17.44 13.02 1.82
N GLU A 131 16.53 13.57 1.02
CA GLU A 131 16.78 14.76 0.22
C GLU A 131 17.09 16.00 1.09
N GLN A 132 16.33 16.18 2.19
CA GLN A 132 16.60 17.24 3.16
C GLN A 132 17.95 17.08 3.87
N GLU A 133 18.29 15.85 4.26
CA GLU A 133 19.57 15.54 4.91
C GLU A 133 20.74 15.77 3.95
N ASN A 134 20.63 15.34 2.69
CA ASN A 134 21.61 15.60 1.65
C ASN A 134 21.81 17.10 1.43
N THR A 135 20.71 17.87 1.35
CA THR A 135 20.78 19.32 1.20
C THR A 135 21.49 19.98 2.38
N LYS A 136 21.17 19.57 3.62
CA LYS A 136 21.87 20.05 4.83
C LYS A 136 23.35 19.68 4.83
N MET A 137 23.69 18.48 4.36
CA MET A 137 25.08 18.03 4.24
C MET A 137 25.85 18.90 3.23
N LEU A 138 25.27 19.18 2.06
CA LEU A 138 25.86 20.09 1.07
C LEU A 138 26.04 21.51 1.65
N GLN A 139 25.05 22.03 2.36
CA GLN A 139 25.14 23.35 3.02
C GLN A 139 26.25 23.38 4.08
N MET A 140 26.38 22.32 4.89
CA MET A 140 27.46 22.20 5.88
C MET A 140 28.84 22.10 5.21
N LEU A 141 28.96 21.31 4.13
CA LEU A 141 30.21 21.19 3.36
C LEU A 141 30.60 22.53 2.73
N ALA A 142 29.65 23.25 2.13
CA ALA A 142 29.88 24.59 1.59
C ALA A 142 30.31 25.60 2.68
N ALA A 143 29.69 25.54 3.87
CA ALA A 143 30.06 26.38 5.00
C ALA A 143 31.48 26.08 5.53
N ILE A 144 31.88 24.79 5.54
CA ILE A 144 33.23 24.36 5.90
C ILE A 144 34.24 24.80 4.85
N GLY A 145 33.94 24.61 3.56
CA GLY A 145 34.77 25.05 2.44
C GLY A 145 35.09 26.53 2.49
N LYS A 146 34.07 27.37 2.72
CA LYS A 146 34.23 28.82 2.90
C LYS A 146 35.11 29.20 4.08
N LYS A 147 35.09 28.42 5.17
CA LYS A 147 35.94 28.67 6.36
C LYS A 147 37.39 28.24 6.17
N LEU A 148 37.64 27.28 5.29
CA LEU A 148 38.98 26.76 4.98
C LEU A 148 39.64 27.46 3.79
N ASP A 149 38.99 28.47 3.20
CA ASP A 149 39.44 29.20 2.00
C ASP A 149 39.73 28.27 0.81
N VAL A 150 39.03 27.14 0.75
CA VAL A 150 39.08 26.20 -0.38
C VAL A 150 38.08 26.69 -1.41
N CYS A 151 38.57 27.43 -2.42
CA CYS A 151 37.77 27.82 -3.58
C CYS A 151 37.44 26.56 -4.41
N PHE A 152 36.22 26.03 -4.25
CA PHE A 152 35.63 25.03 -5.15
C PHE A 152 35.11 25.68 -6.44
N ASP A 153 35.84 26.65 -7.00
CA ASP A 153 35.37 27.54 -8.09
C ASP A 153 35.34 26.86 -9.47
N ASP A 154 35.78 25.60 -9.59
CA ASP A 154 35.95 24.94 -10.89
C ASP A 154 35.44 23.49 -10.91
N ASP A 155 34.26 23.21 -10.33
CA ASP A 155 33.56 21.96 -10.65
C ASP A 155 32.15 22.25 -11.22
N PRO A 156 31.97 22.21 -12.56
CA PRO A 156 30.70 22.49 -13.23
C PRO A 156 29.55 21.52 -12.86
N SER A 157 29.83 20.50 -12.04
CA SER A 157 28.84 19.56 -11.52
C SER A 157 28.03 20.08 -10.32
N LEU A 158 28.54 21.05 -9.55
CA LEU A 158 27.90 21.53 -8.31
C LEU A 158 26.67 22.43 -8.58
N SER A 159 26.76 23.29 -9.61
CA SER A 159 25.66 24.18 -10.03
C SER A 159 24.50 23.41 -10.69
N VAL A 160 24.78 22.23 -11.24
CA VAL A 160 23.79 21.31 -11.82
C VAL A 160 23.02 20.56 -10.73
N LEU A 161 23.68 20.16 -9.64
CA LEU A 161 23.04 19.49 -8.49
C LEU A 161 22.15 20.44 -7.67
N GLU A 162 22.53 21.70 -7.51
CA GLU A 162 21.69 22.71 -6.83
C GLU A 162 20.38 23.00 -7.59
N GLN A 163 20.41 22.96 -8.93
CA GLN A 163 19.21 23.16 -9.76
C GLN A 163 18.29 21.94 -9.80
N ALA A 164 18.84 20.71 -9.69
CA ALA A 164 18.06 19.47 -9.72
C ALA A 164 17.28 19.19 -8.42
N THR A 165 17.65 19.82 -7.30
CA THR A 165 17.06 19.59 -5.97
C THR A 165 15.93 20.58 -5.65
N ARG A 166 15.50 21.43 -6.61
CA ARG A 166 14.37 22.35 -6.41
C ARG A 166 13.05 21.66 -6.73
N PRO A 167 12.14 21.44 -5.75
CA PRO A 167 10.86 20.76 -5.96
C PRO A 167 10.01 21.39 -7.08
N ASP A 168 10.09 22.71 -7.23
CA ASP A 168 9.33 23.48 -8.22
C ASP A 168 9.66 23.09 -9.68
N LYS A 169 10.91 22.71 -9.95
CA LYS A 169 11.37 22.33 -11.31
C LYS A 169 11.01 20.89 -11.67
N LEU A 170 10.96 20.00 -10.68
CA LEU A 170 10.56 18.61 -10.84
C LEU A 170 9.08 18.51 -11.22
N ALA A 171 8.20 19.28 -10.57
CA ALA A 171 6.77 19.34 -10.90
C ALA A 171 6.55 19.81 -12.36
N GLU A 172 7.26 20.85 -12.79
CA GLU A 172 7.17 21.41 -14.14
C GLU A 172 7.69 20.44 -15.22
N GLN A 173 8.69 19.61 -14.89
CA GLN A 173 9.21 18.59 -15.81
C GLN A 173 8.29 17.36 -15.93
N ILE A 174 7.67 16.93 -14.83
CA ILE A 174 6.71 15.82 -14.84
C ILE A 174 5.49 16.19 -15.68
N GLU A 175 4.98 17.43 -15.55
CA GLU A 175 3.83 17.91 -16.34
C GLU A 175 4.14 18.01 -17.84
N ARG A 176 5.35 18.45 -18.21
CA ARG A 176 5.79 18.48 -19.63
C ARG A 176 5.91 17.07 -20.24
N ALA A 177 6.47 16.13 -19.49
CA ALA A 177 6.65 14.75 -19.97
C ALA A 177 5.30 14.02 -20.09
N SER A 178 4.42 14.18 -19.10
CA SER A 178 3.08 13.56 -19.14
C SER A 178 2.13 14.20 -20.15
N GLY A 179 2.32 15.48 -20.50
CA GLY A 179 1.61 16.13 -21.61
C GLY A 179 2.06 15.67 -23.00
N GLN A 180 3.34 15.35 -23.20
CA GLN A 180 3.88 14.86 -24.49
C GLN A 180 3.42 13.43 -24.83
N ASP A 181 3.23 12.58 -23.82
CA ASP A 181 2.69 11.23 -24.02
C ASP A 181 1.20 11.24 -24.41
N ALA A 182 0.43 12.24 -23.96
CA ALA A 182 -0.99 12.40 -24.30
C ALA A 182 -1.19 12.88 -25.76
N ASP A 183 -0.36 13.79 -26.25
CA ASP A 183 -0.43 14.29 -27.64
C ASP A 183 0.07 13.25 -28.67
N SER A 184 0.98 12.36 -28.27
CA SER A 184 1.54 11.33 -29.16
C SER A 184 0.59 10.15 -29.41
N GLN A 185 -0.45 9.98 -28.59
CA GLN A 185 -1.39 8.84 -28.67
C GLN A 185 -2.76 9.19 -29.26
N GLY A 186 -3.06 10.48 -29.47
CA GLY A 186 -4.30 10.97 -30.11
C GLY A 186 -4.19 11.30 -31.61
N GLY A 187 -3.02 11.06 -32.23
CA GLY A 187 -2.68 11.49 -33.59
C GLY A 187 -2.59 10.39 -34.66
N HIS A 188 -3.21 9.22 -34.45
CA HIS A 188 -3.30 8.15 -35.46
C HIS A 188 -4.72 7.62 -35.62
#